data_AF-A0A957R0L6-F1
#
_entry.id   AF-A0A957R0L6-F1
#
_cell.length_a   1.000
_cell.length_b   1.000
_cell.length_c   1.000
_cell.angle_alpha   90.00
_cell.angle_beta   90.00
_cell.angle_gamma   90.00
#
_symmetry.space_group_name_H-M   'P 1'
#
loop_
_entity.id
_entity.type
_entity.pdbx_description
1 polymer ?
#
loop_
_entity_poly.entity_id
_entity_poly.type
_entity_poly.pdbx_seq_one_letter_code
_entity_poly.pdbx_strand_id
1 'polypeptide(L)'
;NVAPAFLGGLVLCNSLNQPGEPGQFHTEQIPTPVYHVVLVLPDVALLTRDARALLPNQVSRADAIFNISRMGLLIRALMAGDFAKLALAMQDRLHQPYRMPLIPGFQAAVRAAQSHGAVATALSGAGPSLIAFSQDNHRPIADDVQAAFAAAGISSRSWILTSDNNGCRVQIQ
;
A
#
# COMPACT_ATOMS: atom_id res chain seq x y z
N ASN A 1 1.24 -9.69 5.36
CA ASN A 1 2.04 -10.21 4.22
C ASN A 1 1.75 -11.69 3.98
N VAL A 2 2.05 -12.57 4.93
CA VAL A 2 1.83 -14.03 4.77
C VAL A 2 0.36 -14.36 4.54
N ALA A 3 -0.54 -13.78 5.34
CA ALA A 3 -1.97 -14.06 5.25
C ALA A 3 -2.57 -13.79 3.84
N PRO A 4 -2.45 -12.59 3.23
CA PRO A 4 -2.95 -12.38 1.87
C PRO A 4 -2.19 -13.16 0.80
N ALA A 5 -0.91 -13.49 0.99
CA ALA A 5 -0.18 -14.35 0.05
C ALA A 5 -0.69 -15.79 0.05
N PHE A 6 -1.14 -16.28 1.22
CA PHE A 6 -1.65 -17.64 1.38
C PHE A 6 -3.14 -17.75 1.03
N LEU A 7 -3.96 -16.84 1.56
CA LEU A 7 -5.43 -16.88 1.41
C LEU A 7 -5.91 -16.18 0.13
N GLY A 8 -5.15 -15.22 -0.39
CA GLY A 8 -5.59 -14.32 -1.45
C GLY A 8 -6.48 -13.19 -0.93
N GLY A 9 -6.67 -12.18 -1.77
CA GLY A 9 -7.60 -11.09 -1.56
C GLY A 9 -7.16 -10.08 -0.49
N LEU A 10 -8.13 -9.30 -0.02
CA LEU A 10 -7.95 -8.42 1.12
C LEU A 10 -8.11 -9.23 2.41
N VAL A 11 -7.10 -9.23 3.28
CA VAL A 11 -7.16 -9.97 4.54
C VAL A 11 -7.02 -9.02 5.72
N LEU A 12 -8.00 -9.04 6.62
CA LEU A 12 -7.87 -8.41 7.93
C LEU A 12 -7.10 -9.33 8.85
N CYS A 13 -6.11 -8.78 9.54
CA CYS A 13 -5.35 -9.50 10.57
C CYS A 13 -5.51 -8.78 11.91
N ASN A 14 -6.03 -9.49 12.90
CA ASN A 14 -6.07 -9.03 14.28
C ASN A 14 -5.08 -9.83 15.13
N SER A 15 -4.22 -9.13 15.88
CA SER A 15 -3.33 -9.76 16.85
C SER A 15 -4.12 -10.11 18.10
N LEU A 16 -4.09 -11.38 18.49
CA LEU A 16 -4.72 -11.85 19.73
C LEU A 16 -3.73 -11.87 20.91
N ASN A 17 -2.47 -11.55 20.65
CA ASN A 17 -1.40 -11.65 21.63
C ASN A 17 -1.64 -10.75 22.83
N GLN A 18 -1.45 -11.33 24.02
CA GLN A 18 -1.07 -10.57 25.19
C GLN A 18 0.44 -10.28 25.18
N PRO A 19 0.92 -9.25 25.90
CA PRO A 19 2.34 -8.97 26.01
C PRO A 19 3.13 -10.20 26.49
N GLY A 20 4.04 -10.72 25.66
CA GLY A 20 4.91 -11.86 26.00
C GLY A 20 4.49 -13.22 25.43
N GLU A 21 3.36 -13.32 24.72
CA GLU A 21 2.89 -14.59 24.13
C GLU A 21 3.32 -14.76 22.66
N PRO A 22 3.48 -16.02 22.20
CA PRO A 22 3.72 -16.31 20.78
C PRO A 22 2.57 -15.81 19.90
N GLY A 23 2.93 -15.40 18.68
CA GLY A 23 2.04 -14.68 17.76
C GLY A 23 0.81 -15.47 17.29
N GLN A 24 -0.32 -15.32 17.98
CA GLN A 24 -1.65 -15.73 17.54
C GLN A 24 -2.34 -14.58 16.81
N PHE A 25 -2.90 -14.91 15.65
CA PHE A 25 -3.62 -13.97 14.81
C PHE A 25 -4.96 -14.55 14.39
N HIS A 26 -6.00 -13.73 14.45
CA HIS A 26 -7.24 -14.00 13.75
C HIS A 26 -7.16 -13.34 12.37
N THR A 27 -7.40 -14.10 11.31
CA THR A 27 -7.38 -13.61 9.94
C THR A 27 -8.73 -13.81 9.29
N GLU A 28 -9.24 -12.77 8.66
CA GLU A 28 -10.50 -12.81 7.91
C GLU A 28 -10.26 -12.35 6.48
N GLN A 29 -10.55 -13.22 5.52
CA GLN A 29 -10.50 -12.87 4.11
C GLN A 29 -11.78 -12.12 3.73
N ILE A 30 -11.60 -10.97 3.09
CA ILE A 30 -12.68 -10.13 2.60
C ILE A 30 -12.69 -10.22 1.07
N PRO A 31 -13.80 -10.71 0.47
CA PRO A 31 -13.99 -10.65 -0.96
C PRO A 31 -14.00 -9.22 -1.47
N THR A 32 -13.23 -8.95 -2.53
CA THR A 32 -13.20 -7.67 -3.22
C THR A 32 -13.39 -7.89 -4.72
N PRO A 33 -13.87 -6.88 -5.48
CA PRO A 33 -13.72 -6.92 -6.93
C PRO A 33 -12.24 -7.05 -7.31
N VAL A 34 -12.01 -7.42 -8.56
CA VAL A 34 -10.66 -7.44 -9.12
C VAL A 34 -10.19 -6.00 -9.31
N TYR A 35 -9.01 -5.70 -8.77
CA TYR A 35 -8.34 -4.42 -8.95
C TYR A 35 -7.18 -4.56 -9.92
N HIS A 36 -7.02 -3.56 -10.78
CA HIS A 36 -5.80 -3.32 -11.53
C HIS A 36 -5.06 -2.16 -10.88
N VAL A 37 -3.80 -2.38 -10.50
CA VAL A 37 -2.97 -1.41 -9.78
C VAL A 37 -1.65 -1.25 -10.49
N VAL A 38 -1.09 -0.05 -10.41
CA VAL A 38 0.28 0.22 -10.84
C VAL A 38 1.19 0.06 -9.64
N LEU A 39 2.24 -0.73 -9.79
CA LEU A 39 3.31 -0.87 -8.81
C LEU A 39 4.61 -0.38 -9.43
N VAL A 40 5.27 0.59 -8.80
CA VAL A 40 6.60 1.06 -9.20
C VAL A 40 7.58 0.86 -8.05
N LEU A 41 8.64 0.10 -8.31
CA LEU A 41 9.71 -0.18 -7.38
C LEU A 41 10.95 0.64 -7.77
N PRO A 42 11.28 1.71 -7.03
CA PRO A 42 12.54 2.43 -7.20
C PRO A 42 13.72 1.61 -6.64
N ASP A 43 14.89 1.75 -7.24
CA ASP A 43 16.12 1.08 -6.83
C ASP A 43 16.77 1.82 -5.65
N VAL A 44 16.12 1.70 -4.49
CA VAL A 44 16.56 2.27 -3.22
C VAL A 44 16.80 1.14 -2.23
N ALA A 45 18.00 1.09 -1.67
CA ALA A 45 18.33 0.16 -0.61
C ALA A 45 17.64 0.61 0.70
N LEU A 46 16.44 0.08 0.95
CA LEU A 46 15.71 0.33 2.18
C LEU A 46 15.42 -0.97 2.92
N LEU A 47 16.04 -1.16 4.08
CA LEU A 47 15.75 -2.31 4.92
C LEU A 47 14.41 -2.12 5.63
N THR A 48 13.58 -3.17 5.67
CA THR A 48 12.30 -3.16 6.39
C THR A 48 12.48 -2.79 7.87
N ARG A 49 13.63 -3.19 8.46
CA ARG A 49 13.98 -2.84 9.85
C ARG A 49 14.08 -1.32 10.04
N ASP A 50 14.74 -0.63 9.14
CA ASP A 50 15.01 0.81 9.25
C ASP A 50 13.72 1.60 9.05
N ALA A 51 12.90 1.20 8.07
CA ALA A 51 11.58 1.78 7.84
C ALA A 51 10.62 1.57 9.04
N ARG A 52 10.80 0.50 9.82
CA ARG A 52 10.03 0.26 11.06
C ARG A 52 10.55 1.08 12.23
N ALA A 53 11.87 1.27 12.33
CA ALA A 53 12.51 2.02 13.42
C ALA A 53 12.15 3.51 13.43
N LEU A 54 11.71 4.07 12.29
CA LEU A 54 11.27 5.47 12.19
C LEU A 54 9.89 5.75 12.75
N LEU A 55 9.08 4.72 12.99
CA LEU A 55 7.76 4.93 13.55
C LEU A 55 7.90 5.34 15.01
N PRO A 56 7.25 6.44 15.43
CA PRO A 56 7.36 6.89 16.81
C PRO A 56 6.68 5.88 17.74
N ASN A 57 7.23 5.73 18.96
CA ASN A 57 6.63 4.89 19.99
C ASN A 57 5.26 5.40 20.46
N GLN A 58 4.96 6.68 20.22
CA GLN A 58 3.74 7.34 20.62
C GLN A 58 3.23 8.24 19.48
N VAL A 59 1.93 8.28 19.30
CA VAL A 59 1.26 9.16 18.32
C VAL A 59 0.23 10.02 19.02
N SER A 60 -0.10 11.17 18.42
CA SER A 60 -1.14 12.02 18.99
C SER A 60 -2.50 11.32 18.95
N ARG A 61 -3.36 11.62 19.92
CA ARG A 61 -4.75 11.15 19.89
C ARG A 61 -5.47 11.57 18.60
N ALA A 62 -5.15 12.76 18.07
CA ALA A 62 -5.73 13.26 16.84
C ALA A 62 -5.34 12.40 15.62
N ASP A 63 -4.08 11.97 15.52
CA ASP A 63 -3.63 11.12 14.41
C ASP A 63 -4.17 9.69 14.53
N ALA A 64 -4.25 9.16 15.75
CA ALA A 64 -4.90 7.88 16.00
C ALA A 64 -6.38 7.89 15.56
N ILE A 65 -7.15 8.92 15.95
CA ILE A 65 -8.55 9.09 15.52
C ILE A 65 -8.63 9.26 13.99
N PHE A 66 -7.74 10.08 13.41
CA PHE A 66 -7.71 10.33 11.97
C PHE A 66 -7.57 9.05 11.15
N ASN A 67 -6.65 8.16 11.55
CA ASN A 67 -6.41 6.89 10.87
C ASN A 67 -7.49 5.84 11.15
N ILE A 68 -7.93 5.68 12.42
CA ILE A 68 -8.95 4.69 12.78
C ILE A 68 -10.29 4.99 12.07
N SER A 69 -10.70 6.26 12.02
CA SER A 69 -11.91 6.68 11.30
C SER A 69 -11.90 6.35 9.81
N ARG A 70 -10.71 6.27 9.20
CA ARG A 70 -10.54 5.91 7.79
C ARG A 70 -10.46 4.41 7.55
N MET A 71 -10.03 3.61 8.53
CA MET A 71 -9.90 2.16 8.39
C MET A 71 -11.22 1.50 7.96
N GLY A 72 -12.33 1.83 8.63
CA GLY A 72 -13.64 1.29 8.27
C GLY A 72 -14.09 1.72 6.87
N LEU A 73 -13.82 2.97 6.50
CA LEU A 73 -14.10 3.48 5.16
C LEU A 73 -13.25 2.79 4.09
N LEU A 74 -11.97 2.51 4.39
CA LEU A 74 -11.04 1.85 3.48
C LEU A 74 -11.50 0.44 3.15
N ILE A 75 -11.86 -0.33 4.18
CA ILE A 75 -12.40 -1.69 4.03
C ILE A 75 -13.66 -1.63 3.16
N ARG A 76 -14.60 -0.73 3.47
CA ARG A 76 -15.85 -0.61 2.70
C ARG A 76 -15.61 -0.19 1.25
N ALA A 77 -14.70 0.75 1.00
CA ALA A 77 -14.35 1.22 -0.34
C ALA A 77 -13.71 0.10 -1.18
N LEU A 78 -12.79 -0.67 -0.59
CA LEU A 78 -12.16 -1.81 -1.24
C LEU A 78 -13.15 -2.95 -1.53
N MET A 79 -14.08 -3.22 -0.63
CA MET A 79 -15.16 -4.20 -0.87
C MET A 79 -16.08 -3.77 -2.01
N ALA A 80 -16.35 -2.47 -2.13
CA ALA A 80 -17.33 -1.93 -3.05
C ALA A 80 -16.77 -1.54 -4.43
N GLY A 81 -15.46 -1.59 -4.65
CA GLY A 81 -14.89 -1.02 -5.88
C GLY A 81 -14.96 0.51 -5.93
N ASP A 82 -15.13 1.18 -4.79
CA ASP A 82 -15.42 2.62 -4.73
C ASP A 82 -14.13 3.45 -4.70
N PHE A 83 -13.60 3.73 -5.89
CA PHE A 83 -12.37 4.51 -6.04
C PHE A 83 -12.51 5.93 -5.45
N ALA A 84 -13.67 6.58 -5.58
CA ALA A 84 -13.87 7.92 -5.05
C ALA A 84 -13.69 7.96 -3.52
N LYS A 85 -14.22 6.96 -2.80
CA LYS A 85 -13.98 6.82 -1.35
C LYS A 85 -12.57 6.38 -1.03
N LEU A 86 -11.91 5.63 -1.91
CA LEU A 86 -10.56 5.14 -1.71
C LEU A 86 -9.53 6.28 -1.55
N ALA A 87 -9.68 7.37 -2.32
CA ALA A 87 -8.85 8.58 -2.21
C ALA A 87 -8.84 9.17 -0.80
N LEU A 88 -10.02 9.24 -0.16
CA LEU A 88 -10.17 9.74 1.20
C LEU A 88 -9.66 8.72 2.23
N ALA A 89 -9.98 7.45 2.01
CA ALA A 89 -9.73 6.37 2.95
C ALA A 89 -8.26 5.96 3.06
N MET A 90 -7.47 6.13 2.00
CA MET A 90 -6.05 5.79 1.97
C MET A 90 -5.13 6.88 2.53
N GLN A 91 -5.67 8.01 3.00
CA GLN A 91 -4.87 9.01 3.70
C GLN A 91 -4.34 8.44 5.02
N ASP A 92 -3.05 8.66 5.29
CA ASP A 92 -2.35 8.06 6.42
C ASP A 92 -1.47 9.10 7.14
N ARG A 93 -1.56 9.11 8.48
CA ARG A 93 -0.69 9.90 9.35
C ARG A 93 0.20 9.06 10.25
N LEU A 94 0.04 7.73 10.24
CA LEU A 94 0.75 6.84 11.17
C LEU A 94 1.99 6.19 10.56
N HIS A 95 2.12 6.13 9.23
CA HIS A 95 3.18 5.36 8.58
C HIS A 95 3.92 6.15 7.49
N GLN A 96 3.20 6.63 6.47
CA GLN A 96 3.76 7.24 5.27
C GLN A 96 4.54 8.52 5.57
N PRO A 97 4.07 9.46 6.41
CA PRO A 97 4.82 10.69 6.68
C PRO A 97 6.23 10.43 7.24
N TYR A 98 6.40 9.34 8.00
CA TYR A 98 7.68 8.95 8.59
C TYR A 98 8.60 8.19 7.63
N ARG A 99 8.04 7.49 6.64
CA ARG A 99 8.80 6.61 5.73
C ARG A 99 9.11 7.26 4.38
N MET A 100 8.21 8.08 3.86
CA MET A 100 8.38 8.75 2.56
C MET A 100 9.71 9.54 2.44
N PRO A 101 10.22 10.22 3.50
CA PRO A 101 11.49 10.95 3.39
C PRO A 101 12.71 10.09 3.08
N LEU A 102 12.65 8.76 3.29
CA LEU A 102 13.74 7.84 2.99
C LEU A 102 13.87 7.49 1.51
N ILE A 103 12.88 7.85 0.70
CA ILE A 103 12.81 7.44 -0.70
C ILE A 103 12.88 8.73 -1.53
N PRO A 104 14.07 9.07 -2.07
CA PRO A 104 14.21 10.27 -2.87
C PRO A 104 13.26 10.25 -4.06
N GLY A 105 12.66 11.41 -4.38
CA GLY A 105 11.67 11.53 -5.44
C GLY A 105 10.26 11.00 -5.11
N PHE A 106 10.03 10.35 -3.96
CA PHE A 106 8.73 9.71 -3.69
C PHE A 106 7.53 10.67 -3.70
N GLN A 107 7.66 11.87 -3.15
CA GLN A 107 6.59 12.87 -3.22
C GLN A 107 6.32 13.37 -4.64
N ALA A 108 7.36 13.49 -5.47
CA ALA A 108 7.21 13.85 -6.88
C ALA A 108 6.52 12.71 -7.65
N ALA A 109 6.91 11.47 -7.37
CA ALA A 109 6.29 10.27 -7.91
C ALA A 109 4.79 10.16 -7.56
N VAL A 110 4.40 10.46 -6.31
CA VAL A 110 2.98 10.54 -5.90
C VAL A 110 2.22 11.58 -6.72
N ARG A 111 2.78 12.79 -6.90
CA ARG A 111 2.14 13.85 -7.69
C ARG A 111 2.00 13.46 -9.17
N ALA A 112 3.03 12.83 -9.73
CA ALA A 112 3.03 12.36 -11.12
C ALA A 112 1.97 11.27 -11.37
N ALA A 113 1.80 10.36 -10.41
CA ALA A 113 0.70 9.39 -10.46
C ALA A 113 -0.67 10.09 -10.47
N GLN A 114 -0.87 11.05 -9.57
CA GLN A 114 -2.13 11.76 -9.40
C GLN A 114 -2.50 12.62 -10.62
N SER A 115 -1.52 13.26 -11.27
CA SER A 115 -1.78 14.05 -12.49
C SER A 115 -2.28 13.22 -13.66
N HIS A 116 -2.07 11.90 -13.64
CA HIS A 116 -2.49 10.95 -14.67
C HIS A 116 -3.63 10.03 -14.24
N GLY A 117 -4.40 10.42 -13.22
CA GLY A 117 -5.64 9.73 -12.86
C GLY A 117 -5.49 8.66 -11.78
N ALA A 118 -4.34 8.57 -11.09
CA ALA A 118 -4.27 7.78 -9.87
C ALA A 118 -5.18 8.40 -8.79
N VAL A 119 -6.21 7.65 -8.40
CA VAL A 119 -7.20 8.08 -7.43
C VAL A 119 -6.65 7.99 -6.01
N ALA A 120 -5.80 7.01 -5.75
CA ALA A 120 -5.09 6.87 -4.49
C ALA A 120 -3.71 6.26 -4.71
N THR A 121 -2.75 6.68 -3.89
CA THR A 121 -1.38 6.16 -3.91
C THR A 121 -0.95 5.83 -2.49
N ALA A 122 -0.15 4.79 -2.34
CA ALA A 122 0.46 4.47 -1.05
C ALA A 122 1.87 3.93 -1.18
N LEU A 123 2.59 3.90 -0.06
CA LEU A 123 3.72 2.99 0.09
C LEU A 123 3.20 1.55 0.13
N SER A 124 3.73 0.69 -0.74
CA SER A 124 3.44 -0.74 -0.66
C SER A 124 4.26 -1.36 0.47
N GLY A 125 3.57 -1.76 1.54
CA GLY A 125 4.19 -2.32 2.74
C GLY A 125 5.11 -1.34 3.46
N ALA A 126 6.38 -1.69 3.62
CA ALA A 126 7.39 -0.81 4.21
C ALA A 126 8.05 0.13 3.19
N GLY A 127 7.74 -0.02 1.90
CA GLY A 127 8.48 0.59 0.80
C GLY A 127 9.66 -0.27 0.31
N PRO A 128 10.41 0.21 -0.69
CA PRO A 128 10.30 1.56 -1.25
C PRO A 128 9.29 1.68 -2.39
N SER A 129 8.57 0.62 -2.75
CA SER A 129 7.61 0.66 -3.85
C SER A 129 6.43 1.60 -3.59
N LEU A 130 6.04 2.32 -4.64
CA LEU A 130 4.78 3.05 -4.73
C LEU A 130 3.73 2.14 -5.37
N ILE A 131 2.55 2.05 -4.76
CA ILE A 131 1.35 1.46 -5.37
C ILE A 131 0.37 2.59 -5.70
N ALA A 132 -0.21 2.56 -6.89
CA ALA A 132 -1.23 3.49 -7.35
C ALA A 132 -2.48 2.75 -7.80
N PHE A 133 -3.63 3.21 -7.33
CA PHE A 133 -4.96 2.73 -7.68
C PHE A 133 -5.56 3.70 -8.70
N SER A 134 -5.96 3.19 -9.86
CA SER A 134 -6.70 3.95 -10.87
C SER A 134 -7.71 3.05 -11.57
N GLN A 135 -8.74 3.67 -12.16
CA GLN A 135 -9.71 2.97 -13.00
C GLN A 135 -9.18 2.76 -14.43
N ASP A 136 -8.36 3.69 -14.91
CA ASP A 136 -7.77 3.72 -16.24
C ASP A 136 -6.33 4.26 -16.18
N ASN A 137 -5.72 4.51 -17.34
CA ASN A 137 -4.41 5.17 -17.46
C ASN A 137 -3.25 4.48 -16.71
N HIS A 138 -3.34 3.18 -16.41
CA HIS A 138 -2.32 2.45 -15.66
C HIS A 138 -0.92 2.57 -16.28
N ARG A 139 -0.82 2.52 -17.61
CA ARG A 139 0.46 2.64 -18.31
C ARG A 139 1.04 4.06 -18.25
N PRO A 140 0.30 5.13 -18.61
CA PRO A 140 0.73 6.50 -18.38
C PRO A 140 1.19 6.77 -16.94
N ILE A 141 0.40 6.31 -15.94
CA ILE A 141 0.77 6.45 -14.52
C ILE A 141 2.12 5.78 -14.23
N ALA A 142 2.35 4.56 -14.73
CA ALA A 142 3.61 3.86 -14.54
C ALA A 142 4.79 4.63 -15.11
N ASP A 143 4.68 5.10 -16.36
CA ASP A 143 5.75 5.80 -17.07
C ASP A 143 6.12 7.13 -16.38
N ASP A 144 5.13 7.88 -15.92
CA ASP A 144 5.33 9.16 -15.22
C ASP A 144 5.95 9.01 -13.82
N VAL A 145 5.52 7.98 -13.08
CA VAL A 145 6.10 7.66 -11.78
C VAL A 145 7.56 7.24 -11.95
N GLN A 146 7.88 6.47 -13.00
CA GLN A 146 9.26 6.12 -13.32
C GLN A 146 10.09 7.35 -13.71
N ALA A 147 9.53 8.25 -14.52
CA ALA A 147 10.18 9.50 -14.89
C ALA A 147 10.47 10.40 -13.67
N ALA A 148 9.55 10.46 -12.71
CA ALA A 148 9.73 11.21 -11.46
C ALA A 148 10.88 10.64 -10.60
N PHE A 149 11.02 9.32 -10.52
CA PHE A 149 12.17 8.70 -9.85
C PHE A 149 13.47 8.92 -10.62
N ALA A 150 13.45 8.83 -11.95
CA ALA A 150 14.60 9.09 -12.80
C ALA A 150 15.11 10.55 -12.66
N ALA A 151 14.21 11.51 -12.56
CA ALA A 151 14.53 12.92 -12.29
C ALA A 151 15.17 13.12 -10.90
N ALA A 152 14.92 12.21 -9.96
CA ALA A 152 15.60 12.17 -8.66
C ALA A 152 16.89 11.32 -8.68
N GLY A 153 17.36 10.89 -9.86
CA GLY A 153 18.56 10.08 -10.02
C GLY A 153 18.39 8.60 -9.68
N ILE A 154 17.15 8.10 -9.58
CA ILE A 154 16.86 6.72 -9.18
C ILE A 154 16.23 5.95 -10.33
N SER A 155 16.85 4.83 -10.71
CA SER A 155 16.25 3.87 -11.63
C SER A 155 15.06 3.17 -10.97
N SER A 156 14.10 2.69 -11.75
CA SER A 156 12.91 2.03 -11.20
C SER A 156 12.33 1.01 -12.18
N ARG A 157 11.60 0.04 -11.65
CA ARG A 157 10.83 -0.97 -12.41
C ARG A 157 9.35 -0.77 -12.15
N SER A 158 8.51 -1.01 -13.15
CA SER A 158 7.06 -0.87 -13.02
C SER A 158 6.31 -2.13 -13.49
N TRP A 159 5.15 -2.36 -12.88
CA TRP A 159 4.22 -3.42 -13.26
C TRP A 159 2.79 -2.90 -13.17
N ILE A 160 1.94 -3.38 -14.07
CA ILE A 160 0.49 -3.29 -13.95
C ILE A 160 0.03 -4.66 -13.44
N LEU A 161 -0.45 -4.70 -12.21
CA LEU A 161 -0.79 -5.94 -11.50
C LEU A 161 -2.29 -6.07 -11.34
N THR A 162 -2.76 -7.31 -11.37
CA THR A 162 -4.14 -7.66 -11.07
C THR A 162 -4.19 -8.27 -9.67
N SER A 163 -5.12 -7.84 -8.82
CA SER A 163 -5.28 -8.42 -7.48
C SER A 163 -5.66 -9.89 -7.57
N ASP A 164 -4.96 -10.74 -6.82
CA ASP A 164 -5.30 -12.16 -6.71
C ASP A 164 -6.15 -12.42 -5.48
N ASN A 165 -7.38 -12.93 -5.69
CA ASN A 165 -8.32 -13.30 -4.64
C ASN A 165 -8.20 -14.78 -4.22
N ASN A 166 -7.29 -15.54 -4.81
CA ASN A 166 -7.23 -16.97 -4.65
C ASN A 166 -6.07 -17.47 -3.80
N GLY A 167 -4.99 -16.70 -3.71
CA GLY A 167 -3.85 -17.02 -2.88
C GLY A 167 -3.08 -18.23 -3.36
N CYS A 168 -2.48 -18.94 -2.40
CA CYS A 168 -1.64 -20.10 -2.69
C CYS A 168 -2.46 -21.28 -3.21
N ARG A 169 -2.03 -21.88 -4.31
CA ARG A 169 -2.65 -23.06 -4.92
C ARG A 169 -1.62 -24.12 -5.23
N VAL A 170 -1.97 -25.38 -5.00
CA VAL A 170 -1.20 -26.54 -5.49
C VAL A 170 -1.71 -26.86 -6.89
N GLN A 171 -0.83 -26.82 -7.89
CA GLN A 171 -1.10 -27.32 -9.23
C GLN A 171 -0.31 -28.61 -9.44
N ILE A 172 -1.02 -29.70 -9.75
CA ILE A 172 -0.43 -30.95 -10.21
C ILE A 172 -0.55 -30.94 -11.73
N GLN A 173 0.60 -30.99 -12.42
CA GLN A 173 0.69 -31.09 -13.88
C GLN A 173 0.58 -32.55 -14.34
#